data_AF-A0A2P8WHH9-F1
#
_entry.id   AF-A0A2P8WHH9-F1
#
_cell.length_a   1.000
_cell.length_b   1.000
_cell.length_c   1.000
_cell.angle_alpha   90.00
_cell.angle_beta   90.00
_cell.angle_gamma   90.00
#
_symmetry.space_group_name_H-M   'P 1'
#
loop_
_entity.id
_entity.type
_entity.pdbx_description
1 polymer ?
#
loop_
_entity_poly.entity_id
_entity_poly.type
_entity_poly.pdbx_seq_one_letter_code
_entity_poly.pdbx_strand_id
1 'polypeptide(L)'
;MFQLAYWAVVHLIQLIQPLLVPICFITAWGLVLLSIWQVVSAVRDGFARAKQMHQIPCASCAYFTNSHFLKCPLHPQAALTETAIDCSDYENDNPLIAASKLAD
;
A
#
# COMPACT_ATOMS: atom_id res chain seq x y z
N MET A 1 60.38 -5.22 -12.85
CA MET A 1 59.07 -5.93 -12.85
C MET A 1 57.93 -5.02 -12.36
N PHE A 2 58.05 -4.36 -11.20
CA PHE A 2 57.00 -3.49 -10.66
C PHE A 2 56.60 -2.28 -11.54
N GLN A 3 57.56 -1.63 -12.22
CA GLN A 3 57.24 -0.48 -13.10
C GLN A 3 56.46 -0.87 -14.36
N LEU A 4 56.77 -2.02 -14.97
CA LEU A 4 56.05 -2.54 -16.13
C LEU A 4 54.63 -2.97 -15.76
N ALA A 5 54.48 -3.60 -14.59
CA ALA A 5 53.17 -3.96 -14.06
C ALA A 5 52.31 -2.71 -13.79
N TYR A 6 52.90 -1.67 -13.20
CA TYR A 6 52.19 -0.41 -12.96
C TYR A 6 51.73 0.26 -14.28
N TRP A 7 52.61 0.32 -15.28
CA TRP A 7 52.27 0.91 -16.57
C TRP A 7 51.16 0.13 -17.29
N ALA A 8 51.21 -1.20 -17.24
CA ALA A 8 50.16 -2.06 -17.80
C ALA A 8 48.81 -1.86 -17.10
N VAL A 9 48.80 -1.74 -15.77
CA VAL A 9 47.57 -1.47 -14.99
C VAL A 9 46.98 -0.11 -15.33
N VAL A 10 47.81 0.94 -15.40
CA VAL A 10 47.33 2.29 -15.79
C VAL A 10 46.74 2.26 -17.19
N HIS A 11 47.39 1.58 -18.14
CA HIS A 11 46.90 1.51 -19.52
C HIS A 11 45.56 0.75 -19.63
N LEU A 12 45.40 -0.32 -18.86
CA LEU A 12 44.16 -1.08 -18.76
C LEU A 12 43.02 -0.22 -18.16
N ILE A 13 43.32 0.56 -17.11
CA ILE A 13 42.35 1.48 -16.49
C ILE A 13 41.90 2.53 -17.51
N GLN A 14 42.81 3.09 -18.31
CA GLN A 14 42.47 4.08 -19.35
C GLN A 14 41.51 3.51 -20.41
N LEU A 15 41.62 2.23 -20.77
CA LEU A 15 40.68 1.59 -21.69
C LEU A 15 39.29 1.36 -21.06
N ILE A 16 39.22 1.08 -19.76
CA ILE A 16 37.98 0.72 -19.06
C ILE A 16 37.21 1.96 -18.55
N GLN A 17 37.93 3.02 -18.20
CA GLN A 17 37.38 4.27 -17.67
C GLN A 17 36.21 4.85 -18.49
N PRO A 18 36.24 4.93 -19.84
CA PRO A 18 35.12 5.49 -20.60
C PRO A 18 33.84 4.66 -20.52
N LEU A 19 33.94 3.36 -20.21
CA LEU A 19 32.80 2.47 -20.04
C LEU A 19 32.26 2.49 -18.60
N LEU A 20 33.14 2.73 -17.62
CA LEU A 20 32.77 2.68 -16.20
C LEU A 20 31.84 3.85 -15.81
N VAL A 21 32.05 5.04 -16.36
CA VAL A 21 31.22 6.23 -16.11
C VAL A 21 29.75 6.04 -16.54
N PRO A 22 29.43 5.65 -17.79
CA PRO A 22 28.05 5.45 -18.20
C PRO A 22 27.39 4.28 -17.47
N ILE A 23 28.13 3.19 -17.17
CA ILE A 23 27.59 2.08 -16.38
C ILE A 23 27.19 2.56 -14.99
N CYS A 24 28.06 3.30 -14.31
CA CYS A 24 27.76 3.84 -12.98
C CYS A 24 26.55 4.78 -13.00
N PHE A 25 26.42 5.59 -14.04
CA PHE A 25 25.26 6.46 -14.22
C PHE A 25 23.97 5.65 -14.41
N ILE A 26 23.98 4.66 -15.32
CA ILE A 26 22.82 3.79 -15.57
C ILE A 26 22.43 3.03 -14.32
N THR A 27 23.38 2.49 -13.56
CA THR A 27 23.08 1.77 -12.31
C THR A 27 22.51 2.70 -11.25
N ALA A 28 23.09 3.90 -11.06
CA ALA A 28 22.57 4.88 -10.12
C ALA A 28 21.12 5.29 -10.47
N TRP A 29 20.87 5.64 -11.73
CA TRP A 29 19.52 5.99 -12.19
C TRP A 29 18.55 4.81 -12.14
N GLY A 30 19.01 3.60 -12.49
CA GLY A 30 18.22 2.38 -12.39
C GLY A 30 17.77 2.10 -10.96
N LEU A 31 18.67 2.26 -9.98
CA LEU A 31 18.34 2.11 -8.56
C LEU A 31 17.33 3.17 -8.09
N VAL A 32 17.52 4.43 -8.50
CA VAL A 32 16.58 5.52 -8.17
C VAL A 32 15.20 5.23 -8.74
N LEU A 33 15.10 4.87 -10.03
CA LEU A 33 13.82 4.55 -10.67
C LEU A 33 13.15 3.33 -10.04
N LEU A 34 13.90 2.28 -9.74
CA LEU A 34 13.38 1.10 -9.03
C LEU A 34 12.85 1.47 -7.65
N SER A 35 13.58 2.29 -6.89
CA SER A 35 13.15 2.72 -5.56
C SER A 35 11.84 3.51 -5.61
N ILE A 36 11.72 4.45 -6.57
CA ILE A 36 10.50 5.22 -6.79
C ILE A 36 9.36 4.29 -7.18
N TRP A 37 9.61 3.33 -8.07
CA TRP A 37 8.58 2.38 -8.49
C TRP A 37 8.08 1.55 -7.31
N GLN A 38 8.97 1.05 -6.46
CA GLN A 38 8.57 0.28 -5.27
C GLN A 38 7.73 1.10 -4.29
N VAL A 39 8.07 2.38 -4.09
CA VAL A 39 7.26 3.27 -3.24
C VAL A 39 5.89 3.51 -3.89
N VAL A 40 5.84 3.77 -5.19
CA VAL A 40 4.59 4.02 -5.91
C VAL A 40 3.71 2.77 -5.95
N SER A 41 4.26 1.58 -6.17
CA SER A 41 3.50 0.32 -6.13
C SER A 41 2.96 0.06 -4.73
N ALA A 42 3.79 0.17 -3.70
CA ALA A 42 3.35 0.01 -2.31
C ALA A 42 2.29 1.03 -1.91
N VAL A 43 2.42 2.29 -2.34
CA VAL A 43 1.41 3.33 -2.11
C VAL A 43 0.14 3.04 -2.89
N ARG A 44 0.22 2.59 -4.15
CA ARG A 44 -0.95 2.22 -4.95
C ARG A 44 -1.68 1.01 -4.39
N ASP A 45 -0.94 0.02 -3.90
CA ASP A 45 -1.51 -1.17 -3.26
C ASP A 45 -2.09 -0.81 -1.89
N GLY A 46 -1.42 0.06 -1.14
CA GLY A 46 -1.94 0.66 0.09
C GLY A 46 -3.21 1.49 -0.16
N PHE A 47 -3.25 2.28 -1.23
CA PHE A 47 -4.44 3.02 -1.66
C PHE A 47 -5.53 2.10 -2.20
N ALA A 48 -5.19 1.01 -2.88
CA ALA A 48 -6.16 0.01 -3.32
C ALA A 48 -6.77 -0.71 -2.12
N ARG A 49 -5.96 -1.09 -1.13
CA ARG A 49 -6.39 -1.63 0.17
C ARG A 49 -7.19 -0.61 0.98
N ALA A 50 -6.80 0.66 0.99
CA ALA A 50 -7.52 1.74 1.66
C ALA A 50 -8.85 2.07 0.94
N LYS A 51 -8.87 2.03 -0.39
CA LYS A 51 -10.08 2.15 -1.21
C LYS A 51 -11.00 0.95 -1.00
N GLN A 52 -10.43 -0.24 -0.82
CA GLN A 52 -11.18 -1.43 -0.43
C GLN A 52 -11.78 -1.27 0.97
N MET A 53 -11.05 -0.69 1.93
CA MET A 53 -11.59 -0.32 3.23
C MET A 53 -12.65 0.80 3.14
N HIS A 54 -12.55 1.71 2.18
CA HIS A 54 -13.55 2.76 1.93
C HIS A 54 -14.77 2.26 1.12
N GLN A 55 -14.66 1.07 0.50
CA GLN A 55 -15.78 0.37 -0.14
C GLN A 55 -16.56 -0.52 0.82
N ILE A 56 -16.12 -0.65 2.08
CA ILE A 56 -16.87 -1.38 3.10
C ILE A 56 -17.84 -0.37 3.76
N PRO A 57 -19.14 -0.44 3.47
CA PRO A 57 -20.12 0.53 3.99
C PRO A 57 -20.41 0.31 5.48
N CYS A 58 -19.81 -0.69 6.13
CA CYS A 58 -20.01 -0.98 7.56
C CYS A 58 -19.64 0.19 8.47
N ALA A 59 -18.66 1.02 8.11
CA ALA A 59 -18.26 2.16 8.93
C ALA A 59 -19.35 3.25 9.02
N SER A 60 -20.26 3.29 8.03
CA SER A 60 -21.38 4.22 7.93
C SER A 60 -22.74 3.55 8.18
N CYS A 61 -22.76 2.30 8.65
CA CYS A 61 -23.99 1.54 8.90
C CYS A 61 -24.55 1.84 10.31
N ALA A 62 -25.87 2.00 10.39
CA ALA A 62 -26.63 2.21 11.62
C ALA A 62 -26.34 1.19 12.75
N TYR A 63 -26.03 -0.05 12.38
CA TYR A 63 -25.84 -1.18 13.30
C TYR A 63 -24.38 -1.41 13.69
N PHE A 64 -23.46 -0.54 13.26
CA PHE A 64 -22.04 -0.69 13.57
C PHE A 64 -21.72 -0.30 15.02
N THR A 65 -21.70 -1.31 15.89
CA THR A 65 -21.14 -1.17 17.22
C THR A 65 -19.64 -1.36 17.11
N ASN A 66 -18.86 -0.28 17.20
CA ASN A 66 -17.39 -0.27 17.11
C ASN A 66 -16.70 -1.00 18.30
N SER A 67 -17.18 -2.19 18.64
CA SER A 67 -16.71 -3.03 19.75
C SER A 67 -15.96 -4.24 19.20
N HIS A 68 -14.86 -4.62 19.86
CA HIS A 68 -14.02 -5.72 19.41
C HIS A 68 -14.72 -7.09 19.48
N PHE A 69 -15.72 -7.22 20.35
CA PHE A 69 -16.49 -8.45 20.56
C PHE A 69 -17.68 -8.58 19.61
N LEU A 70 -18.41 -7.49 19.34
CA LEU A 70 -19.52 -7.44 18.39
C LEU A 70 -19.35 -6.25 17.45
N LYS A 71 -18.94 -6.52 16.21
CA LYS A 71 -18.75 -5.50 15.16
C LYS A 71 -20.06 -5.13 14.46
N CYS A 72 -20.97 -6.10 14.31
CA CYS A 72 -22.34 -5.92 13.85
C CYS A 72 -23.23 -6.98 14.55
N PRO A 73 -24.38 -6.60 15.13
CA PRO A 73 -25.28 -7.55 15.80
C PRO A 73 -26.00 -8.51 14.84
N LEU A 74 -26.20 -8.13 13.58
CA LEU A 74 -26.86 -8.97 12.56
C LEU A 74 -25.88 -10.01 12.01
N HIS A 75 -24.67 -9.56 11.66
CA HIS A 75 -23.67 -10.36 10.98
C HIS A 75 -22.28 -10.20 11.62
N PRO A 76 -22.04 -10.77 12.82
CA PRO A 76 -20.80 -10.56 13.57
C PRO A 76 -19.56 -11.14 12.88
N GLN A 77 -19.72 -12.14 12.02
CA GLN A 77 -18.63 -12.82 11.32
C GLN A 77 -18.30 -12.19 9.96
N ALA A 78 -19.27 -11.50 9.34
CA ALA A 78 -19.15 -10.89 8.02
C ALA A 78 -19.01 -9.36 8.07
N ALA A 79 -18.88 -8.76 9.26
CA ALA A 79 -18.63 -7.33 9.43
C ALA A 79 -17.16 -6.98 9.09
N LEU A 80 -16.95 -5.86 8.41
CA LEU A 80 -15.61 -5.35 8.02
C LEU A 80 -14.83 -6.26 7.06
N THR A 81 -15.51 -7.15 6.33
CA THR A 81 -14.93 -8.05 5.32
C THR A 81 -15.45 -7.72 3.91
N GLU A 82 -14.84 -8.30 2.87
CA GLU A 82 -15.27 -8.10 1.46
C GLU A 82 -16.72 -8.54 1.21
N THR A 83 -17.23 -9.50 2.00
CA THR A 83 -18.63 -9.94 1.96
C THR A 83 -19.62 -8.87 2.42
N ALA A 84 -19.15 -7.82 3.10
CA ALA A 84 -19.98 -6.73 3.61
C ALA A 84 -20.17 -5.59 2.60
N ILE A 85 -19.50 -5.66 1.44
CA ILE A 85 -19.61 -4.65 0.37
C ILE A 85 -21.04 -4.63 -0.22
N ASP A 86 -21.69 -5.80 -0.28
CA ASP A 86 -23.09 -5.98 -0.75
C ASP A 86 -23.98 -6.47 0.40
N CYS A 87 -23.88 -5.83 1.56
CA CYS A 87 -24.68 -6.22 2.72
C CYS A 87 -26.15 -5.84 2.48
N SER A 88 -27.04 -6.83 2.37
CA SER A 88 -28.48 -6.61 2.13
C SER A 88 -29.18 -5.82 3.25
N ASP A 89 -28.61 -5.83 4.46
CA ASP A 89 -29.12 -5.13 5.63
C ASP A 89 -28.40 -3.78 5.87
N TYR A 90 -27.70 -3.26 4.86
CA TYR A 90 -27.09 -1.95 4.95
C TYR A 90 -28.16 -0.87 5.04
N GLU A 91 -28.20 -0.21 6.18
CA GLU A 91 -29.07 0.93 6.44
C GLU A 91 -28.19 2.12 6.87
N ASN A 92 -28.30 3.24 6.15
CA ASN A 92 -27.57 4.47 6.44
C ASN A 92 -28.38 5.44 7.31
N ASP A 93 -29.70 5.29 7.34
CA ASP A 93 -30.59 6.02 8.23
C ASP A 93 -30.87 5.10 9.42
N ASN A 94 -30.55 5.49 10.65
CA ASN A 94 -30.64 4.56 11.78
C ASN A 94 -32.03 4.60 12.45
N PRO A 95 -32.99 3.70 12.12
CA PRO A 95 -34.27 3.66 12.79
C PRO A 95 -34.15 3.24 14.27
N LEU A 96 -33.03 2.64 14.71
CA LEU A 96 -32.79 2.36 16.12
C LEU A 96 -32.39 3.62 16.92
N ILE A 97 -31.70 4.58 16.30
CA ILE A 97 -31.49 5.91 16.92
C ILE A 97 -32.81 6.68 16.94
N ALA A 98 -33.62 6.60 15.88
CA ALA A 98 -34.94 7.22 15.85
C ALA A 98 -35.91 6.60 16.89
N ALA A 99 -35.88 5.28 17.07
CA ALA A 99 -36.70 4.57 18.05
C ALA A 99 -36.19 4.75 19.49
N SER A 100 -34.87 4.79 19.73
CA SER A 100 -34.32 5.06 21.07
C SER A 100 -34.69 6.46 21.57
N LYS A 101 -34.80 7.45 20.68
CA LYS A 101 -35.27 8.81 20.99
C LYS A 101 -36.75 8.92 21.38
N LEU A 102 -37.55 7.89 21.12
CA LEU A 102 -38.97 7.83 21.48
C LEU A 102 -39.20 7.08 22.81
N ALA A 103 -38.14 6.51 23.40
CA ALA A 103 -38.17 5.79 24.68
C ALA A 103 -37.63 6.62 25.86
N ASP A 104 -37.19 7.86 25.62
CA ASP A 104 -36.90 8.92 26.61
C ASP A 104 -38.04 9.97 26.61
#